data_AF-A0A4V1VNN1-F1
#
_entry.id   AF-A0A4V1VNN1-F1
#
_cell.length_a   1.000
_cell.length_b   1.000
_cell.length_c   1.000
_cell.angle_alpha   90.00
_cell.angle_beta   90.00
_cell.angle_gamma   90.00
#
_symmetry.space_group_name_H-M   'P 1'
#
loop_
_entity.id
_entity.type
_entity.pdbx_description
1 polymer ?
#
loop_
_entity_poly.entity_id
_entity_poly.type
_entity_poly.pdbx_seq_one_letter_code
_entity_poly.pdbx_strand_id
1 'polypeptide(L)'
;MRSWSPSIENDLRHLLNEWDPIGVADDVQDEYDCMLAPLLQRLRSGANRTEIGEFPRHELEDHFGLDPLGLRPGAMASRVITWWTAAGEADGTGSA
;
A
#
# COMPACT_ATOMS: atom_id res chain seq x y z
N MET A 1 -18.10 6.80 0.63
CA MET A 1 -16.74 6.31 0.28
C MET A 1 -16.85 5.58 -1.04
N ARG A 2 -15.98 5.86 -2.00
CA ARG A 2 -16.03 5.21 -3.32
C ARG A 2 -15.35 3.85 -3.18
N SER A 3 -16.08 2.77 -3.36
CA SER A 3 -15.56 1.41 -3.31
C SER A 3 -14.60 1.19 -4.48
N TRP A 4 -13.42 0.64 -4.19
CA TRP A 4 -12.46 0.23 -5.21
C TRP A 4 -12.87 -1.14 -5.78
N SER A 5 -12.26 -1.58 -6.87
CA SER A 5 -12.43 -2.97 -7.31
C SER A 5 -11.87 -3.91 -6.25
N PRO A 6 -12.55 -5.00 -5.89
CA PRO A 6 -12.05 -5.95 -4.89
C PRO A 6 -10.66 -6.51 -5.19
N SER A 7 -10.27 -6.64 -6.47
CA SER A 7 -8.92 -7.07 -6.87
C SER A 7 -7.83 -6.09 -6.42
N ILE A 8 -8.00 -4.79 -6.69
CA ILE A 8 -7.06 -3.74 -6.29
C ILE A 8 -6.87 -3.70 -4.76
N GLU A 9 -7.95 -3.82 -4.00
CA GLU A 9 -7.87 -3.84 -2.52
C GLU A 9 -7.14 -5.09 -2.03
N ASN A 10 -7.45 -6.27 -2.58
CA ASN A 10 -6.81 -7.52 -2.22
C ASN A 10 -5.32 -7.53 -2.58
N ASP A 11 -4.95 -7.06 -3.77
CA ASP A 11 -3.55 -6.99 -4.19
C ASP A 11 -2.73 -6.06 -3.29
N LEU A 12 -3.29 -4.89 -2.95
CA LEU A 12 -2.62 -3.97 -2.03
C LEU A 12 -2.52 -4.58 -0.61
N ARG A 13 -3.57 -5.26 -0.15
CA ARG A 13 -3.54 -6.01 1.12
C ARG A 13 -2.42 -7.05 1.11
N HIS A 14 -2.29 -7.83 0.04
CA HIS A 14 -1.21 -8.80 -0.11
C HIS A 14 0.17 -8.15 -0.03
N LEU A 15 0.38 -7.00 -0.69
CA LEU A 15 1.65 -6.28 -0.59
C LEU A 15 1.96 -5.86 0.86
N LEU A 16 0.97 -5.35 1.60
CA LEU A 16 1.16 -4.94 3.00
C LEU A 16 1.39 -6.15 3.92
N ASN A 17 0.63 -7.24 3.73
CA ASN A 17 0.81 -8.48 4.49
C ASN A 17 2.16 -9.15 4.22
N GLU A 18 2.75 -8.98 3.04
CA GLU A 18 4.11 -9.47 2.78
C GLU A 18 5.21 -8.57 3.37
N TRP A 19 4.91 -7.30 3.64
CA TRP A 19 5.83 -6.42 4.36
C TRP A 19 5.90 -6.77 5.83
N ASP A 20 4.72 -7.01 6.40
CA ASP A 20 4.45 -7.39 7.76
C ASP A 20 5.32 -6.69 8.82
N PRO A 21 5.28 -5.35 8.92
CA PRO A 21 6.11 -4.62 9.88
C PRO A 21 5.86 -5.00 11.35
N ILE A 22 4.67 -5.52 11.68
CA ILE A 22 4.31 -5.96 13.04
C ILE A 22 4.62 -7.46 13.23
N GLY A 23 4.58 -8.27 12.17
CA GLY A 23 4.82 -9.72 12.26
C GLY A 23 3.56 -10.54 12.54
N VAL A 24 2.39 -10.07 12.15
CA VAL A 24 1.07 -10.69 12.46
C VAL A 24 0.29 -11.11 11.22
N ALA A 25 0.83 -10.94 10.01
CA ALA A 25 0.09 -11.17 8.77
C ALA A 25 -0.40 -12.62 8.59
N ASP A 26 0.29 -13.59 9.21
CA ASP A 26 -0.11 -15.01 9.21
C ASP A 26 -1.34 -15.28 10.11
N ASP A 27 -1.54 -14.48 11.16
CA ASP A 27 -2.61 -14.62 12.13
C ASP A 27 -3.79 -13.67 11.87
N VAL A 28 -3.51 -12.44 11.43
CA VAL A 28 -4.46 -11.34 11.26
C VAL A 28 -4.22 -10.67 9.90
N GLN A 29 -4.96 -11.12 8.89
CA GLN A 29 -4.76 -10.66 7.50
C GLN A 29 -5.30 -9.27 7.19
N ASP A 30 -6.11 -8.69 8.08
CA ASP A 30 -6.74 -7.38 7.93
C ASP A 30 -6.09 -6.29 8.80
N GLU A 31 -5.00 -6.60 9.50
CA GLU A 31 -4.29 -5.65 10.37
C GLU A 31 -3.93 -4.35 9.64
N TYR A 32 -3.47 -4.47 8.40
CA TYR A 32 -3.04 -3.32 7.60
C TYR A 32 -4.16 -2.69 6.76
N ASP A 33 -5.42 -3.13 6.91
CA ASP A 33 -6.55 -2.65 6.11
C ASP A 33 -6.80 -1.14 6.27
N CYS A 34 -6.47 -0.60 7.43
CA CYS A 34 -6.55 0.82 7.72
C CYS A 34 -5.73 1.69 6.74
N MET A 35 -4.65 1.13 6.17
CA MET A 35 -3.76 1.81 5.23
C MET A 35 -4.23 1.74 3.78
N LEU A 36 -5.14 0.81 3.43
CA LEU A 36 -5.54 0.55 2.05
C LEU A 36 -6.20 1.77 1.40
N ALA A 37 -7.30 2.26 1.99
CA ALA A 37 -8.04 3.38 1.42
C ALA A 37 -7.20 4.67 1.32
N PRO A 38 -6.43 5.07 2.33
CA PRO A 38 -5.53 6.23 2.24
C PRO A 38 -4.42 6.09 1.19
N LEU A 39 -3.86 4.88 0.99
CA LEU A 39 -2.84 4.62 -0.04
C LEU A 39 -3.46 4.70 -1.44
N LEU A 40 -4.58 4.02 -1.68
CA LEU A 40 -5.27 4.03 -2.97
C LEU A 40 -5.71 5.43 -3.37
N GLN A 41 -6.17 6.24 -2.42
CA GLN A 41 -6.51 7.64 -2.67
C GLN A 41 -5.29 8.45 -3.14
N ARG A 42 -4.12 8.27 -2.51
CA ARG A 42 -2.88 8.95 -2.89
C ARG A 42 -2.39 8.51 -4.26
N LEU A 43 -2.36 7.21 -4.54
CA LEU A 43 -1.95 6.65 -5.82
C LEU A 43 -2.80 7.18 -6.97
N ARG A 44 -4.13 7.18 -6.78
CA ARG A 44 -5.07 7.73 -7.77
C ARG A 44 -4.89 9.23 -7.98
N SER A 45 -4.49 9.96 -6.94
CA SER A 45 -4.25 11.41 -7.04
C SER A 45 -2.90 11.74 -7.67
N GLY A 46 -2.12 10.73 -8.08
CA GLY A 46 -0.81 10.92 -8.69
C GLY A 46 0.31 11.22 -7.69
N ALA A 47 0.15 10.80 -6.43
CA ALA A 47 1.18 10.99 -5.41
C ALA A 47 2.49 10.31 -5.83
N ASN A 48 3.61 11.01 -5.59
CA ASN A 48 4.93 10.52 -5.94
C ASN A 48 5.49 9.55 -4.88
N ARG A 49 6.63 8.93 -5.18
CA ARG A 49 7.31 7.97 -4.29
C ARG A 49 7.59 8.48 -2.89
N THR A 50 7.95 9.75 -2.75
CA THR A 50 8.21 10.34 -1.44
C THR A 50 6.91 10.43 -0.64
N GLU A 51 5.84 10.94 -1.25
CA GLU A 51 4.53 11.04 -0.60
C GLU A 51 3.94 9.67 -0.21
N ILE A 52 4.12 8.66 -1.07
CA ILE A 52 3.71 7.28 -0.78
C ILE A 52 4.59 6.65 0.30
N GLY A 53 5.86 7.04 0.46
CA GLY A 53 6.73 6.52 1.52
C GLY A 53 6.56 7.19 2.87
N GLU A 54 6.23 8.48 2.89
CA GLU A 54 5.98 9.22 4.12
C GLU A 54 4.71 8.74 4.82
N PHE A 55 3.68 8.32 4.08
CA PHE A 55 2.44 7.83 4.69
C PHE A 55 2.66 6.56 5.54
N PRO A 56 3.20 5.44 5.02
CA PRO A 56 3.53 4.28 5.83
C PRO A 56 4.52 4.58 6.93
N ARG A 57 5.51 5.46 6.72
CA ARG A 57 6.44 5.86 7.79
C ARG A 57 5.68 6.49 8.97
N HIS A 58 4.76 7.40 8.68
CA HIS A 58 3.93 8.07 9.69
C HIS A 58 2.97 7.09 10.39
N GLU A 59 2.31 6.19 9.65
CA GLU A 59 1.45 5.17 10.25
C GLU A 59 2.27 4.24 11.18
N LEU A 60 3.47 3.83 10.77
CA LEU A 60 4.36 3.04 11.62
C LEU A 60 4.69 3.75 12.93
N GLU A 61 5.09 5.02 12.88
CA GLU A 61 5.47 5.80 14.06
C GLU A 61 4.26 6.11 14.95
N ASP A 62 3.22 6.71 14.38
CA ASP A 62 2.18 7.39 15.15
C ASP A 62 0.94 6.53 15.40
N HIS A 63 0.67 5.54 14.54
CA HIS A 63 -0.47 4.64 14.69
C HIS A 63 -0.06 3.29 15.29
N PHE A 64 1.02 2.68 14.78
CA PHE A 64 1.50 1.39 15.27
C PHE A 64 2.55 1.49 16.40
N GLY A 65 3.11 2.68 16.66
CA GLY A 65 4.11 2.87 17.71
C GLY A 65 5.44 2.16 17.45
N LEU A 66 5.76 1.89 16.18
CA LEU A 66 6.98 1.21 15.73
C LEU A 66 8.07 2.21 15.36
N ASP A 67 9.33 1.79 15.49
CA ASP A 67 10.46 2.50 14.90
C ASP A 67 10.55 2.14 13.41
N PRO A 68 10.31 3.07 12.46
CA PRO A 68 10.41 2.76 11.05
C PRO A 68 11.86 2.57 10.57
N LEU A 69 12.86 2.91 11.41
CA LEU A 69 14.26 2.59 11.13
C LEU A 69 14.42 1.07 11.05
N GLY A 70 14.75 0.59 9.86
CA GLY A 70 14.89 -0.85 9.58
C GLY A 70 13.65 -1.50 8.96
N LEU A 71 12.46 -0.90 9.08
CA LEU A 71 11.24 -1.37 8.43
C LEU A 71 11.13 -0.93 6.96
N ARG A 72 12.01 -0.02 6.51
CA ARG A 72 12.21 0.36 5.10
C ARG A 72 10.91 0.81 4.37
N PRO A 73 10.11 1.74 4.93
CA PRO A 73 8.86 2.21 4.29
C PRO A 73 9.07 2.75 2.86
N GLY A 74 10.23 3.37 2.57
CA GLY A 74 10.56 3.82 1.22
C GLY A 74 10.78 2.68 0.20
N ALA A 75 11.22 1.51 0.63
CA ALA A 75 11.30 0.33 -0.24
C ALA A 75 9.90 -0.18 -0.56
N MET A 76 9.03 -0.27 0.46
CA MET A 76 7.63 -0.62 0.26
C MET A 76 6.92 0.38 -0.66
N ALA A 77 7.13 1.68 -0.49
CA ALA A 77 6.56 2.69 -1.40
C ALA A 77 6.97 2.48 -2.87
N SER A 78 8.20 2.06 -3.11
CA SER A 78 8.69 1.75 -4.47
C SER A 78 7.94 0.54 -5.05
N ARG A 79 7.70 -0.47 -4.20
CA ARG A 79 6.97 -1.69 -4.55
C ARG A 79 5.51 -1.40 -4.88
N VAL A 80 4.83 -0.61 -4.04
CA VAL A 80 3.44 -0.17 -4.26
C VAL A 80 3.30 0.62 -5.56
N ILE A 81 4.20 1.56 -5.83
CA ILE A 81 4.16 2.33 -7.09
C ILE A 81 4.37 1.44 -8.30
N THR A 82 5.34 0.52 -8.23
CA THR A 82 5.62 -0.43 -9.32
C THR A 82 4.38 -1.27 -9.64
N TRP A 83 3.73 -1.81 -8.61
CA TRP A 83 2.47 -2.54 -8.76
C TRP A 83 1.35 -1.66 -9.35
N TRP A 84 1.16 -0.44 -8.82
CA TRP A 84 0.11 0.47 -9.26
C TRP A 84 0.25 0.85 -10.75
N THR A 85 1.48 1.11 -11.20
CA THR A 85 1.75 1.41 -12.61
C THR A 85 1.45 0.21 -13.50
N ALA A 86 1.86 -0.99 -13.10
CA ALA A 86 1.56 -2.22 -13.85
C ALA A 86 0.05 -2.53 -13.92
N ALA A 87 -0.68 -2.30 -12.83
CA ALA A 87 -2.14 -2.47 -12.78
C ALA A 87 -2.85 -1.50 -13.76
N GLY A 88 -2.39 -0.26 -13.84
CA GLY A 88 -2.91 0.73 -14.80
C GLY A 88 -2.65 0.36 -16.27
N GLU A 89 -1.52 -0.27 -16.59
CA GLU A 89 -1.22 -0.78 -17.93
C GLU A 89 -2.12 -1.97 -18.30
N ALA A 90 -2.39 -2.87 -17.35
CA ALA A 90 -3.30 -4.01 -17.56
C ALA A 90 -4.74 -3.55 -17.87
N ASP A 91 -5.25 -2.54 -17.16
CA ASP A 91 -6.58 -1.95 -17.41
C ASP A 91 -6.66 -1.21 -18.76
N GLY A 92 -5.53 -0.69 -19.26
CA GLY A 92 -5.43 0.02 -20.54
C GLY A 92 -5.41 -0.86 -21.79
N THR A 93 -5.26 -2.19 -21.65
CA THR A 93 -5.11 -3.11 -22.80
C THR A 93 -6.44 -3.68 -23.32
N GLY A 94 -7.58 -3.10 -22.90
CA GLY A 94 -8.92 -3.48 -23.32
C GLY A 94 -9.53 -2.57 -24.39
N SER A 95 -8.86 -2.33 -25.52
CA SER A 95 -9.47 -1.76 -26.74
C SER A 95 -8.59 -2.01 -27.96
N ALA A 96 -8.96 -3.04 -28.74
CA ALA A 96 -8.57 -3.22 -30.14
C ALA A 96 -9.77 -3.78 -30.90
#